data_AF-A0A1G1VSD2-F1
#
_entry.id   AF-A0A1G1VSD2-F1
#
_cell.length_a   1.000
_cell.length_b   1.000
_cell.length_c   1.000
_cell.angle_alpha   90.00
_cell.angle_beta   90.00
_cell.angle_gamma   90.00
#
_symmetry.space_group_name_H-M   'P 1'
#
loop_
_entity.id
_entity.type
_entity.pdbx_description
1 polymer ?
#
loop_
_entity_poly.entity_id
_entity_poly.type
_entity_poly.pdbx_seq_one_letter_code
_entity_poly.pdbx_strand_id
1 'polypeptide(L)'
;MKLKLSRGFTLIELLIVIAVLGILVVAILSALDPLEQLRKARDAGRKSDAAELLAAYERYYTTYNCYPWDTGAPTCTAVVNRAVAVNPNFAVAGDDYRLITQGEMKAQFANRRTVIATTPAAERLFVSEIAATRQASVCFEPESGSARNAGAQGPLRTNTNAPDADNLCTGTYPNASCFICVPQ
;
A
#
# COMPACT_ATOMS: atom_id res chain seq x y z
N MET A 1 16.85 -62.10 -24.76
CA MET A 1 16.64 -60.77 -24.17
C MET A 1 16.08 -59.87 -25.28
N LYS A 2 14.78 -59.51 -25.26
CA LYS A 2 14.17 -58.69 -26.33
C LYS A 2 14.68 -57.26 -26.20
N LEU A 3 15.52 -56.82 -27.14
CA LEU A 3 15.97 -55.42 -27.26
C LEU A 3 14.79 -54.56 -27.74
N LYS A 4 14.32 -53.65 -26.87
CA LYS A 4 13.34 -52.63 -27.23
C LYS A 4 14.01 -51.59 -28.12
N LEU A 5 13.53 -51.42 -29.36
CA LEU A 5 13.92 -50.30 -30.22
C LEU A 5 13.42 -48.99 -29.59
N SER A 6 14.35 -48.11 -29.23
CA SER A 6 14.04 -46.72 -28.86
C SER A 6 13.65 -45.96 -30.13
N ARG A 7 12.43 -45.42 -30.18
CA ARG A 7 11.98 -44.55 -31.27
C ARG A 7 12.53 -43.14 -31.00
N GLY A 8 13.42 -42.67 -31.87
CA GLY A 8 13.94 -41.31 -31.82
C GLY A 8 12.89 -40.29 -32.27
N PHE A 9 12.93 -39.09 -31.70
CA PHE A 9 12.11 -37.95 -32.10
C PHE A 9 12.48 -37.52 -33.53
N THR A 10 11.48 -37.22 -34.35
CA THR A 10 11.74 -36.64 -35.68
C THR A 10 12.02 -35.14 -35.58
N LEU A 11 12.85 -34.61 -36.48
CA LEU A 11 13.15 -33.18 -36.52
C LEU A 11 11.88 -32.34 -36.78
N ILE A 12 10.95 -32.87 -37.58
CA ILE A 12 9.68 -32.21 -37.89
C ILE A 12 8.74 -32.15 -36.67
N GLU A 13 8.71 -33.18 -35.82
CA GLU A 13 7.95 -33.14 -34.57
C GLU A 13 8.47 -32.05 -33.64
N LEU A 14 9.80 -31.92 -33.49
CA LEU A 14 10.38 -30.85 -32.66
C LEU A 14 10.04 -29.46 -33.20
N LEU A 15 10.07 -29.28 -34.52
CA LEU A 15 9.78 -28.01 -35.19
C LEU A 15 8.32 -27.56 -35.00
N ILE A 16 7.38 -28.50 -35.10
CA ILE A 16 5.96 -28.19 -34.86
C ILE A 16 5.73 -27.81 -33.39
N VAL A 17 6.39 -28.51 -32.45
CA VAL A 17 6.23 -28.23 -31.02
C VAL A 17 6.69 -26.83 -30.66
N ILE A 18 7.87 -26.39 -31.12
CA ILE A 18 8.35 -25.02 -30.84
C ILE A 18 7.47 -23.96 -31.50
N ALA A 19 6.90 -24.25 -32.69
CA ALA A 19 5.97 -23.36 -33.36
C ALA A 19 4.67 -23.18 -32.56
N VAL A 20 4.10 -24.28 -32.07
CA VAL A 20 2.89 -24.25 -31.23
C VAL A 20 3.17 -23.56 -29.89
N LEU A 21 4.31 -23.85 -29.25
CA LEU A 21 4.71 -23.18 -28.00
C LEU A 21 4.88 -21.67 -28.19
N GLY A 22 5.45 -21.23 -29.31
CA GLY A 22 5.58 -19.81 -29.62
C GLY A 22 4.23 -19.08 -29.69
N ILE A 23 3.24 -19.68 -30.35
CA ILE A 23 1.89 -19.10 -30.48
C ILE A 23 1.20 -19.01 -29.12
N LEU A 24 1.29 -20.07 -28.31
CA LEU A 24 0.66 -20.12 -26.99
C LEU A 24 1.24 -19.08 -26.03
N VAL A 25 2.56 -18.85 -26.05
CA VAL A 25 3.20 -17.84 -25.19
C VAL A 25 2.70 -16.43 -25.50
N VAL A 26 2.58 -16.07 -26.79
CA VAL A 26 2.06 -14.74 -27.20
C VAL A 26 0.60 -14.58 -26.78
N ALA A 27 -0.22 -15.62 -26.96
CA ALA A 27 -1.63 -15.59 -26.55
C ALA A 27 -1.78 -15.35 -25.04
N ILE A 28 -1.01 -16.04 -24.21
CA ILE A 28 -1.07 -15.89 -22.74
C ILE A 28 -0.63 -14.49 -22.30
N LEU A 29 0.47 -13.98 -22.84
CA LEU A 29 0.98 -12.64 -22.51
C LEU A 29 0.05 -11.52 -22.99
N SER A 30 -0.76 -11.77 -24.03
CA SER A 30 -1.79 -10.81 -24.47
C SER A 30 -3.02 -10.78 -23.55
N ALA A 31 -3.30 -11.88 -22.84
CA ALA A 31 -4.46 -12.00 -21.97
C ALA A 31 -4.21 -11.52 -20.53
N LEU A 32 -2.95 -11.52 -20.08
CA LEU A 32 -2.53 -11.06 -18.76
C LEU A 32 -1.78 -9.74 -18.90
N ASP A 33 -2.19 -8.70 -18.17
CA ASP A 33 -1.37 -7.50 -18.00
C ASP A 33 -0.42 -7.72 -16.80
N PRO A 34 0.86 -8.12 -17.02
CA PRO A 34 1.79 -8.37 -15.93
C PRO A 34 2.10 -7.09 -15.13
N LEU A 35 2.01 -5.90 -15.76
CA LEU A 35 2.27 -4.64 -15.09
C LEU A 35 1.17 -4.33 -14.07
N GLU A 36 -0.09 -4.56 -14.43
CA GLU A 36 -1.22 -4.40 -13.51
C GLU A 36 -1.12 -5.36 -12.31
N GLN A 37 -0.67 -6.60 -12.52
CA GLN A 37 -0.47 -7.53 -11.40
C GLN A 37 0.65 -7.07 -10.45
N LEU A 38 1.75 -6.55 -10.98
CA LEU A 38 2.82 -5.98 -10.17
C LEU A 38 2.36 -4.75 -9.37
N ARG A 39 1.52 -3.90 -9.96
CA ARG A 39 0.90 -2.75 -9.27
C ARG A 39 0.01 -3.20 -8.12
N LYS A 40 -0.85 -4.20 -8.35
CA LYS A 40 -1.69 -4.81 -7.28
C LYS A 40 -0.85 -5.36 -6.14
N ALA A 41 0.26 -6.03 -6.44
CA ALA A 41 1.16 -6.54 -5.42
C ALA A 41 1.80 -5.41 -4.58
N ARG A 42 2.18 -4.29 -5.21
CA ARG A 42 2.68 -3.10 -4.50
C ARG A 42 1.61 -2.47 -3.62
N ASP A 43 0.38 -2.32 -4.12
CA ASP A 43 -0.74 -1.80 -3.35
C ASP A 43 -1.10 -2.70 -2.16
N ALA A 44 -1.03 -4.02 -2.31
CA ALA A 44 -1.20 -4.96 -1.21
C ALA A 44 -0.11 -4.80 -0.14
N GLY A 45 1.14 -4.57 -0.55
CA GLY A 45 2.24 -4.22 0.35
C GLY A 45 1.97 -2.93 1.13
N ARG A 46 1.55 -1.85 0.43
CA ARG A 46 1.19 -0.57 1.06
C ARG A 46 0.03 -0.72 2.04
N LYS A 47 -0.99 -1.53 1.70
CA LYS A 47 -2.11 -1.83 2.60
C LYS A 47 -1.66 -2.56 3.86
N SER A 48 -0.72 -3.50 3.74
CA SER A 48 -0.12 -4.18 4.90
C SER A 48 0.68 -3.22 5.78
N ASP A 49 1.49 -2.35 5.18
CA ASP A 49 2.25 -1.32 5.90
C ASP A 49 1.30 -0.34 6.61
N ALA A 50 0.21 0.07 5.94
CA ALA A 50 -0.80 0.95 6.50
C ALA A 50 -1.50 0.33 7.72
N ALA A 51 -1.85 -0.96 7.65
CA ALA A 51 -2.46 -1.68 8.77
C ALA A 51 -1.49 -1.83 9.97
N GLU A 52 -0.21 -2.12 9.70
CA GLU A 52 0.81 -2.20 10.76
C GLU A 52 1.00 -0.86 11.46
N LEU A 53 1.01 0.23 10.70
CA LEU A 53 1.11 1.59 11.21
C LEU A 53 -0.12 2.03 12.01
N LEU A 54 -1.32 1.77 11.49
CA LEU A 54 -2.56 2.06 12.21
C LEU A 54 -2.60 1.35 13.56
N ALA A 55 -2.28 0.05 13.58
CA ALA A 55 -2.27 -0.73 14.80
C ALA A 55 -1.28 -0.17 15.84
N ALA A 56 -0.16 0.42 15.41
CA ALA A 56 0.76 1.10 16.32
C ALA A 56 0.17 2.38 16.90
N TYR A 57 -0.55 3.19 16.11
CA TYR A 57 -1.26 4.36 16.62
C TYR A 57 -2.37 3.98 17.61
N GLU A 58 -3.14 2.92 17.33
CA GLU A 58 -4.21 2.45 18.23
C GLU A 58 -3.67 1.95 19.56
N ARG A 59 -2.56 1.19 19.56
CA ARG A 59 -1.90 0.78 20.80
C ARG A 59 -1.36 1.97 21.57
N TYR A 60 -0.70 2.91 20.90
CA TYR A 60 -0.21 4.14 21.52
C TYR A 60 -1.37 4.92 22.17
N TYR A 61 -2.49 5.09 21.45
CA TYR A 61 -3.67 5.77 21.98
C TYR A 61 -4.27 5.04 23.19
N THR A 62 -4.30 3.71 23.16
CA THR A 62 -4.80 2.91 24.29
C THR A 62 -3.94 3.08 25.55
N THR A 63 -2.62 3.20 25.39
CA THR A 63 -1.67 3.38 26.51
C THR A 63 -1.67 4.82 27.04
N TYR A 64 -1.71 5.81 26.16
CA TYR A 64 -1.44 7.21 26.48
C TYR A 64 -2.68 8.12 26.41
N ASN A 65 -3.82 7.59 25.95
CA ASN A 65 -5.07 8.30 25.71
C ASN A 65 -4.94 9.51 24.77
N CYS A 66 -3.97 9.43 23.85
CA CYS A 66 -3.68 10.47 22.87
C CYS A 66 -2.79 9.94 21.74
N TYR A 67 -2.64 10.68 20.65
CA TYR A 67 -1.79 10.30 19.53
C TYR A 67 -0.38 10.93 19.63
N PRO A 68 0.62 10.38 18.93
CA PRO A 68 2.00 10.88 19.00
C PRO A 68 2.18 12.35 18.56
N TRP A 69 1.28 12.85 17.71
CA TRP A 69 1.28 14.24 17.20
C TRP A 69 0.60 15.24 18.13
N ASP A 70 0.01 14.80 19.24
CA ASP A 70 -0.51 15.71 20.25
C ASP A 70 0.62 16.36 21.04
N THR A 71 0.39 17.58 21.52
CA THR A 71 1.38 18.29 22.33
C THR A 71 1.56 17.65 23.70
N GLY A 72 2.79 17.69 24.20
CA GLY A 72 3.12 17.18 25.54
C GLY A 72 3.18 15.66 25.65
N ALA A 73 3.04 14.91 24.53
CA ALA A 73 3.20 13.47 24.53
C ALA A 73 4.48 13.02 25.29
N PRO A 74 4.49 11.86 25.98
CA PRO A 74 3.51 10.79 25.86
C PRO A 74 2.29 11.02 26.75
N THR A 75 2.35 11.93 27.71
CA THR A 75 1.21 12.37 28.52
C THR A 75 0.66 13.67 27.95
N CYS A 76 -0.34 13.58 27.10
CA CYS A 76 -0.76 14.72 26.30
C CYS A 76 -1.37 15.86 27.14
N THR A 77 -0.91 17.08 26.87
CA THR A 77 -1.34 18.30 27.55
C THR A 77 -2.36 19.08 26.73
N ALA A 78 -2.32 18.94 25.41
CA ALA A 78 -3.34 19.46 24.50
C ALA A 78 -3.41 18.65 23.20
N VAL A 79 -4.62 18.55 22.67
CA VAL A 79 -4.94 17.82 21.45
C VAL A 79 -4.55 18.63 20.22
N VAL A 80 -3.86 17.98 19.28
CA VAL A 80 -3.59 18.48 17.94
C VAL A 80 -4.29 17.54 16.96
N ASN A 81 -5.17 18.07 16.11
CA ASN A 81 -5.86 17.27 15.12
C ASN A 81 -5.02 17.19 13.84
N ARG A 82 -4.73 15.97 13.37
CA ARG A 82 -4.08 15.74 12.07
C ARG A 82 -5.12 15.69 10.94
N ALA A 83 -5.83 16.80 10.73
CA ALA A 83 -6.97 16.88 9.80
C ALA A 83 -6.58 16.75 8.32
N VAL A 84 -5.31 16.96 7.99
CA VAL A 84 -4.75 16.79 6.65
C VAL A 84 -3.79 15.61 6.66
N ALA A 85 -3.94 14.72 5.68
CA ALA A 85 -3.11 13.57 5.47
C ALA A 85 -1.67 14.02 5.17
N VAL A 86 -0.75 13.67 6.06
CA VAL A 86 0.66 13.97 5.91
C VAL A 86 1.46 12.70 6.10
N ASN A 87 2.64 12.64 5.49
CA ASN A 87 3.50 11.49 5.67
C ASN A 87 3.95 11.36 7.15
N PRO A 88 3.98 10.13 7.70
CA PRO A 88 4.47 9.92 9.05
C PRO A 88 5.95 10.30 9.16
N ASN A 89 6.31 11.03 10.21
CA ASN A 89 7.65 11.54 10.44
C ASN A 89 8.39 10.72 11.50
N PHE A 90 9.15 9.73 11.04
CA PHE A 90 10.02 8.91 11.88
C PHE A 90 11.45 9.47 12.05
N ALA A 91 11.71 10.72 11.66
CA ALA A 91 12.98 11.36 11.98
C ALA A 91 13.13 11.55 13.50
N VAL A 92 14.36 11.67 13.99
CA VAL A 92 14.60 12.01 15.40
C VAL A 92 13.94 13.37 15.69
N ALA A 93 13.14 13.43 16.76
CA ALA A 93 12.24 14.54 17.11
C ALA A 93 10.97 14.70 16.24
N GLY A 94 10.73 13.80 15.28
CA GLY A 94 9.43 13.68 14.62
C GLY A 94 8.38 13.05 15.54
N ASP A 95 7.14 13.48 15.40
CA ASP A 95 6.02 13.03 16.24
C ASP A 95 5.85 11.50 16.19
N ASP A 96 5.96 10.91 14.99
CA ASP A 96 5.70 9.49 14.77
C ASP A 96 6.89 8.60 15.20
N TYR A 97 8.09 9.17 15.37
CA TYR A 97 9.26 8.47 15.94
C TYR A 97 8.98 7.91 17.35
N ARG A 98 8.01 8.50 18.06
CA ARG A 98 7.59 8.06 19.39
C ARG A 98 6.97 6.67 19.40
N LEU A 99 6.34 6.25 18.30
CA LEU A 99 5.85 4.88 18.18
C LEU A 99 7.00 3.87 18.33
N ILE A 100 8.19 4.22 17.86
CA ILE A 100 9.37 3.36 17.98
C ILE A 100 9.96 3.46 19.39
N THR A 101 10.12 4.67 19.92
CA THR A 101 10.75 4.85 21.24
C THR A 101 9.91 4.34 22.40
N GLN A 102 8.57 4.33 22.27
CA GLN A 102 7.66 3.75 23.25
C GLN A 102 7.40 2.25 23.02
N GLY A 103 8.05 1.62 22.04
CA GLY A 103 7.94 0.18 21.78
C GLY A 103 6.64 -0.26 21.08
N GLU A 104 5.83 0.68 20.59
CA GLU A 104 4.60 0.38 19.85
C GLU A 104 4.85 -0.05 18.41
N MET A 105 6.05 0.24 17.89
CA MET A 105 6.47 -0.10 16.54
C MET A 105 7.94 -0.50 16.49
N LYS A 106 8.27 -1.43 15.60
CA LYS A 106 9.66 -1.84 15.35
C LYS A 106 10.43 -0.75 14.61
N ALA A 107 11.67 -0.48 15.03
CA ALA A 107 12.52 0.54 14.42
C ALA A 107 12.75 0.33 12.91
N GLN A 108 12.72 -0.91 12.43
CA GLN A 108 12.88 -1.25 11.02
C GLN A 108 11.76 -0.69 10.14
N PHE A 109 10.59 -0.36 10.71
CA PHE A 109 9.48 0.23 9.97
C PHE A 109 9.84 1.62 9.43
N ALA A 110 10.61 2.43 10.18
CA ALA A 110 11.08 3.74 9.75
C ALA A 110 11.97 3.70 8.49
N ASN A 111 12.53 2.53 8.15
CA ASN A 111 13.36 2.34 6.97
C ASN A 111 12.56 1.87 5.74
N ARG A 112 11.23 1.71 5.85
CA ARG A 112 10.40 1.33 4.69
C ARG A 112 10.24 2.53 3.76
N ARG A 113 10.29 2.27 2.44
CA ARG A 113 10.06 3.29 1.40
C ARG A 113 8.77 4.06 1.59
N THR A 114 7.75 3.37 2.09
CA THR A 114 6.41 3.87 2.37
C THR A 114 6.36 5.00 3.40
N VAL A 115 7.40 5.17 4.23
CA VAL A 115 7.44 6.22 5.28
C VAL A 115 8.64 7.16 5.19
N ILE A 116 9.63 6.85 4.36
CA ILE A 116 10.80 7.72 4.16
C ILE A 116 10.38 9.01 3.42
N ALA A 117 10.71 10.15 4.01
CA ALA A 117 10.30 11.47 3.49
C ALA A 117 10.90 11.82 2.11
N THR A 118 12.04 11.22 1.75
CA THR A 118 12.69 11.40 0.44
C THR A 118 12.12 10.50 -0.66
N THR A 119 11.30 9.52 -0.32
CA THR A 119 10.58 8.71 -1.32
C THR A 119 9.56 9.60 -2.06
N PRO A 120 9.32 9.39 -3.37
CA PRO A 120 8.24 10.06 -4.08
C PRO A 120 6.90 9.94 -3.34
N ALA A 121 6.12 11.03 -3.32
CA ALA A 121 4.84 11.11 -2.61
C ALA A 121 3.88 9.97 -2.96
N ALA A 122 3.90 9.53 -4.22
CA ALA A 122 3.07 8.45 -4.75
C ALA A 122 3.30 7.08 -4.08
N GLU A 123 4.50 6.83 -3.54
CA GLU A 123 4.84 5.57 -2.89
C GLU A 123 4.61 5.59 -1.37
N ARG A 124 4.26 6.76 -0.82
CA ARG A 124 4.23 7.00 0.63
C ARG A 124 2.85 6.72 1.23
N LEU A 125 2.88 6.41 2.51
CA LEU A 125 1.71 6.46 3.39
C LEU A 125 1.50 7.87 3.88
N PHE A 126 0.24 8.16 4.16
CA PHE A 126 -0.23 9.40 4.73
C PHE A 126 -1.13 9.09 5.92
N VAL A 127 -1.00 9.86 6.99
CA VAL A 127 -1.76 9.67 8.22
C VAL A 127 -2.63 10.90 8.43
N SER A 128 -3.89 10.65 8.70
CA SER A 128 -4.90 11.67 8.97
C SER A 128 -5.81 11.20 10.09
N GLU A 129 -6.64 12.12 10.57
CA GLU A 129 -7.54 11.89 11.68
C GLU A 129 -8.87 12.60 11.48
N ILE A 130 -9.96 11.92 11.86
CA ILE A 130 -11.28 12.55 11.97
C ILE A 130 -11.35 13.29 13.31
N ALA A 131 -11.25 14.63 13.27
CA ALA A 131 -11.16 15.49 14.46
C ALA A 131 -12.30 15.28 15.48
N ALA A 132 -13.52 14.96 15.02
CA ALA A 132 -14.68 14.78 15.90
C ALA A 132 -14.64 13.48 16.72
N THR A 133 -14.07 12.41 16.17
CA THR A 133 -14.07 11.06 16.75
C THR A 133 -12.70 10.58 17.20
N ARG A 134 -11.65 11.34 16.90
CA ARG A 134 -10.24 10.97 17.12
C ARG A 134 -9.87 9.63 16.49
N GLN A 135 -10.51 9.29 15.36
CA GLN A 135 -10.20 8.08 14.61
C GLN A 135 -9.06 8.36 13.64
N ALA A 136 -7.89 7.77 13.90
CA ALA A 136 -6.77 7.80 12.99
C ALA A 136 -7.05 6.93 11.76
N SER A 137 -6.53 7.34 10.61
CA SER A 137 -6.55 6.54 9.40
C SER A 137 -5.21 6.67 8.69
N VAL A 138 -4.77 5.56 8.09
CA VAL A 138 -3.56 5.50 7.29
C VAL A 138 -3.94 5.23 5.85
N CYS A 139 -3.54 6.14 4.98
CA CYS A 139 -3.95 6.24 3.60
C CYS A 139 -2.77 6.08 2.65
N PHE A 140 -3.00 5.54 1.47
CA PHE A 140 -2.01 5.46 0.40
C PHE A 140 -2.67 5.68 -0.96
N GLU A 141 -1.88 6.13 -1.94
CA GLU A 141 -2.36 6.26 -3.31
C GLU A 141 -2.27 4.90 -4.03
N PRO A 142 -3.38 4.34 -4.56
CA PRO A 142 -3.35 3.10 -5.32
C PRO A 142 -2.69 3.30 -6.70
N GLU A 143 -1.80 2.39 -7.07
CA GLU A 143 -1.16 2.39 -8.39
C GLU A 143 -1.90 1.52 -9.40
N SER A 144 -2.54 0.44 -8.96
CA SER A 144 -3.27 -0.49 -9.83
C SER A 144 -4.52 0.16 -10.40
N GLY A 145 -4.72 0.04 -11.72
CA GLY A 145 -5.89 0.59 -12.40
C GLY A 145 -7.20 0.05 -11.83
N SER A 146 -7.21 -1.21 -11.41
CA SER A 146 -8.34 -1.84 -10.74
C SER A 146 -8.66 -1.29 -9.35
N ALA A 147 -7.65 -0.92 -8.53
CA ALA A 147 -7.90 -0.25 -7.25
C ALA A 147 -8.30 1.22 -7.43
N ARG A 148 -7.85 1.85 -8.52
CA ARG A 148 -8.20 3.22 -8.92
C ARG A 148 -9.62 3.35 -9.47
N ASN A 149 -10.14 2.31 -10.12
CA ASN A 149 -11.39 2.34 -10.89
C ASN A 149 -12.58 1.61 -10.24
N ALA A 150 -12.47 1.10 -9.01
CA ALA A 150 -13.53 0.27 -8.48
C ALA A 150 -13.81 0.47 -7.00
N GLY A 151 -15.10 0.67 -6.69
CA GLY A 151 -15.75 0.32 -5.44
C GLY A 151 -15.66 -1.17 -5.06
N ALA A 152 -14.53 -1.82 -5.30
CA ALA A 152 -14.20 -3.19 -4.92
C ALA A 152 -13.24 -3.27 -3.72
N GLN A 153 -12.73 -2.14 -3.21
CA GLN A 153 -11.73 -2.12 -2.12
C GLN A 153 -12.03 -1.12 -0.98
N GLY A 154 -13.25 -0.55 -0.90
CA GLY A 154 -13.67 0.46 0.09
C GLY A 154 -13.94 1.83 -0.53
N PRO A 155 -14.52 2.81 0.21
CA PRO A 155 -14.71 4.16 -0.30
C PRO A 155 -13.34 4.82 -0.49
N LEU A 156 -13.04 5.28 -1.70
CA LEU A 156 -11.91 6.18 -1.91
C LEU A 156 -12.09 7.41 -1.03
N ARG A 157 -10.97 7.98 -0.58
CA ARG A 157 -10.95 9.13 0.31
C ARG A 157 -10.07 10.23 -0.23
N THR A 158 -10.41 11.45 0.16
CA THR A 158 -9.60 12.64 -0.07
C THR A 158 -8.40 12.68 0.87
N ASN A 159 -7.49 13.64 0.65
CA ASN A 159 -6.38 13.93 1.56
C ASN A 159 -6.83 14.42 2.96
N THR A 160 -8.12 14.62 3.22
CA THR A 160 -8.66 14.95 4.55
C THR A 160 -9.40 13.78 5.19
N ASN A 161 -9.23 12.56 4.65
CA ASN A 161 -9.95 11.37 5.08
C ASN A 161 -11.48 11.46 4.90
N ALA A 162 -11.96 12.39 4.09
CA ALA A 162 -13.36 12.49 3.73
C ALA A 162 -13.67 11.49 2.60
N PRO A 163 -14.88 10.91 2.54
CA PRO A 163 -15.28 10.08 1.41
C PRO A 163 -15.19 10.87 0.10
N ASP A 164 -14.60 10.26 -0.92
CA ASP A 164 -14.58 10.79 -2.28
C ASP A 164 -15.99 10.64 -2.89
N ALA A 165 -16.53 11.74 -3.40
CA ALA A 165 -17.91 11.79 -3.88
C ALA A 165 -18.15 10.94 -5.14
N ASP A 166 -17.10 10.72 -5.94
CA ASP A 166 -17.19 10.02 -7.22
C ASP A 166 -16.72 8.56 -7.12
N ASN A 167 -16.09 8.20 -5.99
CA ASN A 167 -15.48 6.89 -5.73
C ASN A 167 -14.64 6.39 -6.92
N LEU A 168 -13.95 7.33 -7.57
CA LEU A 168 -13.14 7.11 -8.75
C LEU A 168 -11.85 7.93 -8.70
N CYS A 169 -10.69 7.28 -8.79
CA CYS A 169 -9.44 7.99 -9.02
C CYS A 169 -9.35 8.43 -10.49
N THR A 170 -9.83 9.63 -10.81
CA THR A 170 -9.67 10.20 -12.15
C THR A 170 -8.20 10.55 -12.45
N GLY A 171 -7.79 10.53 -13.73
CA GLY A 171 -6.43 10.94 -14.15
C GLY A 171 -5.35 9.84 -14.06
N THR A 172 -4.09 10.21 -14.30
CA THR A 172 -2.93 9.29 -14.28
C THR A 172 -2.30 9.19 -12.90
N TYR A 173 -1.74 8.03 -12.56
CA TYR A 173 -0.87 7.90 -11.39
C TYR A 173 0.47 8.63 -11.69
N PRO A 174 0.98 9.46 -10.77
CA PRO A 174 0.43 9.78 -9.45
C PRO A 174 -0.63 10.91 -9.44
N ASN A 175 -1.57 10.83 -8.51
CA ASN A 175 -2.69 11.72 -8.24
C ASN A 175 -2.85 11.93 -6.72
N ALA A 176 -2.46 13.12 -6.26
CA ALA A 176 -2.49 13.53 -4.86
C ALA A 176 -3.90 13.76 -4.24
N SER A 177 -4.97 13.43 -4.97
CA SER A 177 -6.35 13.59 -4.52
C SER A 177 -7.07 12.27 -4.27
N CYS A 178 -6.45 11.12 -4.56
CA CYS A 178 -7.12 9.83 -4.46
C CYS A 178 -6.40 8.86 -3.54
N PHE A 179 -7.04 8.48 -2.42
CA PHE A 179 -6.42 7.61 -1.43
C PHE A 179 -7.32 6.45 -1.04
N ILE A 180 -6.69 5.32 -0.69
CA ILE A 180 -7.32 4.22 0.03
C ILE A 180 -6.83 4.30 1.47
N CYS A 181 -7.76 4.37 2.42
CA CYS A 181 -7.46 4.48 3.85
C CYS A 181 -7.81 3.21 4.61
N VAL A 182 -7.10 2.98 5.71
CA VAL A 182 -7.34 1.94 6.72
C VAL A 182 -7.56 2.67 8.06
N PRO A 183 -8.62 2.38 8.87
CA PRO A 183 -9.67 1.39 8.65
C PRO A 183 -10.75 1.92 7.69
N GLN A 184 -11.37 1.01 6.93
CA GLN A 184 -12.33 1.32 5.88
C GLN A 184 -13.70 1.63 6.47
#